data_AF-H1XVX0-F1
#
_entry.id   AF-H1XVX0-F1
#
_cell.length_a   1.000
_cell.length_b   1.000
_cell.length_c   1.000
_cell.angle_alpha   90.00
_cell.angle_beta   90.00
_cell.angle_gamma   90.00
#
_symmetry.space_group_name_H-M   'P 1'
#
loop_
_entity.id
_entity.type
_entity.pdbx_description
1 polymer ?
#
loop_
_entity_poly.entity_id
_entity_poly.type
_entity_poly.pdbx_seq_one_letter_code
_entity_poly.pdbx_strand_id
1 'polypeptide(L)'
;MKIFILVIMIVSFCIGQTKRTEKENNNNQIVISKLDNNFLLIHEFKMDSIILGKVFVHFVDKEKGVFDTLYIFDSKNGIDTLYSIESCVLKNKGGIDVEVYPIDFWGYKAIVLKNDHMVLYALHKKGKNISDPIYIFWNREEKLFEVMKAP
;
A
#
# COMPACT_ATOMS: atom_id res chain seq x y z
N MET A 1 41.16 0.36 60.33
CA MET A 1 42.01 0.02 59.18
C MET A 1 41.25 -0.98 58.32
N LYS A 2 41.17 -0.75 57.00
CA LYS A 2 40.52 -1.57 55.93
C LYS A 2 38.99 -1.43 55.86
N ILE A 3 38.47 -0.38 55.19
CA ILE A 3 38.17 -0.22 53.74
C ILE A 3 36.93 -1.02 53.32
N PHE A 4 35.83 -0.27 53.24
CA PHE A 4 34.59 -0.58 52.51
C PHE A 4 34.88 -0.69 51.01
N ILE A 5 34.48 -1.81 50.39
CA ILE A 5 34.38 -2.02 48.94
C ILE A 5 32.91 -2.45 48.76
N LEU A 6 31.92 -1.59 48.49
CA LEU A 6 31.69 -0.77 47.28
C LEU A 6 32.29 -1.40 46.02
N VAL A 7 31.45 -2.14 45.28
CA VAL A 7 31.34 -2.19 43.79
C VAL A 7 30.60 -3.49 43.44
N ILE A 8 29.27 -3.50 43.57
CA ILE A 8 28.37 -4.36 42.79
C ILE A 8 27.15 -3.51 42.43
N MET A 9 27.40 -2.43 41.69
CA MET A 9 26.35 -1.61 41.10
C MET A 9 26.69 -1.30 39.63
N ILE A 10 27.03 -2.36 38.89
CA ILE A 10 27.08 -2.35 37.43
C ILE A 10 26.57 -3.73 36.97
N VAL A 11 25.29 -4.03 37.27
CA VAL A 11 24.55 -4.92 36.37
C VAL A 11 24.16 -4.03 35.21
N SER A 12 25.08 -3.97 34.25
CA SER A 12 24.92 -3.27 32.98
C SER A 12 23.62 -3.71 32.34
N PHE A 13 22.70 -2.75 32.33
CA PHE A 13 21.83 -2.45 31.21
C PHE A 13 22.59 -2.62 29.88
N CYS A 14 22.56 -3.83 29.34
CA CYS A 14 22.85 -4.09 27.93
C CYS A 14 21.62 -4.75 27.35
N ILE A 15 20.76 -3.86 26.87
CA ILE A 15 19.82 -4.04 25.78
C ILE A 15 20.37 -5.05 24.77
N GLY A 16 19.90 -6.30 24.85
CA GLY A 16 19.96 -7.23 23.75
C GLY A 16 18.70 -7.04 22.92
N GLN A 17 18.72 -6.08 22.00
CA GLN A 17 17.63 -5.89 21.06
C GLN A 17 17.33 -7.21 20.36
N THR A 18 16.05 -7.57 20.42
CA THR A 18 15.36 -8.55 19.61
C THR A 18 15.93 -8.55 18.19
N LYS A 19 16.65 -9.61 17.80
CA LYS A 19 16.88 -9.92 16.39
C LYS A 19 15.54 -10.24 15.75
N ARG A 20 14.86 -9.23 15.22
CA ARG A 20 13.69 -9.38 14.37
C ARG A 20 13.84 -8.55 13.12
N THR A 21 14.89 -8.83 12.36
CA THR A 21 15.06 -8.25 11.03
C THR A 21 15.73 -9.26 10.12
N GLU A 22 14.96 -10.25 9.66
CA GLU A 22 15.37 -11.10 8.51
C GLU A 22 14.22 -11.92 7.91
N LYS A 23 12.97 -11.45 8.03
CA LYS A 23 11.83 -12.06 7.33
C LYS A 23 11.14 -11.13 6.31
N GLU A 24 11.43 -9.83 6.33
CA GLU A 24 10.89 -8.87 5.35
C GLU A 24 11.55 -8.96 3.97
N ASN A 25 12.81 -9.40 3.88
CA ASN A 25 13.52 -9.47 2.60
C ASN A 25 12.98 -10.56 1.66
N ASN A 26 12.62 -11.74 2.20
CA ASN A 26 12.15 -12.84 1.36
C ASN A 26 10.76 -12.56 0.77
N ASN A 27 9.87 -11.91 1.52
CA ASN A 27 8.51 -11.62 1.05
C ASN A 27 8.49 -10.51 -0.01
N ASN A 28 9.31 -9.47 0.15
CA ASN A 28 9.45 -8.42 -0.87
C ASN A 28 9.99 -8.97 -2.20
N GLN A 29 10.94 -9.92 -2.13
CA GLN A 29 11.54 -10.52 -3.32
C GLN A 29 10.54 -11.39 -4.12
N ILE A 30 9.57 -12.02 -3.45
CA ILE A 30 8.50 -12.81 -4.09
C ILE A 30 7.43 -11.92 -4.74
N VAL A 31 7.10 -10.77 -4.15
CA VAL A 31 6.18 -9.79 -4.76
C VAL A 31 6.78 -9.25 -6.06
N ILE A 32 8.07 -8.93 -6.04
CA ILE A 32 8.80 -8.37 -7.19
C ILE A 32 8.92 -9.38 -8.35
N SER A 33 8.97 -10.69 -8.10
CA SER A 33 9.13 -11.68 -9.18
C SER A 33 7.89 -11.87 -10.07
N LYS A 34 6.71 -11.43 -9.62
CA LYS A 34 5.46 -11.42 -10.42
C LYS A 34 5.23 -10.11 -11.16
N LEU A 35 5.86 -9.03 -10.72
CA LEU A 35 5.67 -7.71 -11.31
C LEU A 35 6.81 -7.48 -12.30
N ASP A 36 6.47 -7.07 -13.53
CA ASP A 36 7.48 -6.56 -14.44
C ASP A 36 8.23 -5.40 -13.77
N ASN A 37 9.48 -5.16 -14.19
CA ASN A 37 10.37 -4.12 -13.65
C ASN A 37 9.80 -2.68 -13.65
N ASN A 38 8.60 -2.48 -14.20
CA ASN A 38 7.94 -1.19 -14.36
C ASN A 38 6.98 -0.84 -13.22
N PHE A 39 6.71 -1.75 -12.27
CA PHE A 39 5.88 -1.43 -11.11
C PHE A 39 6.68 -0.82 -9.97
N LEU A 40 6.13 0.23 -9.36
CA LEU A 40 6.75 0.93 -8.24
C LEU A 40 5.85 0.90 -7.01
N LEU A 41 6.43 0.55 -5.86
CA LEU A 41 5.79 0.69 -4.55
C LEU A 41 5.60 2.18 -4.24
N ILE A 42 4.35 2.60 -4.03
CA ILE A 42 4.03 4.00 -3.72
C ILE A 42 3.42 4.19 -2.32
N HIS A 43 2.89 3.12 -1.71
CA HIS A 43 2.21 3.23 -0.42
C HIS A 43 2.08 1.89 0.31
N GLU A 44 1.82 1.96 1.61
CA GLU A 44 1.50 0.81 2.47
C GLU A 44 0.27 1.13 3.33
N PHE A 45 -0.77 0.30 3.23
CA PHE A 45 -1.91 0.35 4.14
C PHE A 45 -1.54 -0.26 5.49
N LYS A 46 -1.92 0.40 6.58
CA LYS A 46 -1.61 0.00 7.96
C LYS A 46 -2.82 0.18 8.87
N MET A 47 -3.06 -0.81 9.72
CA MET A 47 -4.05 -0.75 10.81
C MET A 47 -3.39 -1.20 12.10
N ASP A 48 -3.38 -0.33 13.11
CA ASP A 48 -2.79 -0.60 14.42
C ASP A 48 -1.35 -1.16 14.33
N SER A 49 -0.54 -0.55 13.45
CA SER A 49 0.85 -0.94 13.13
C SER A 49 1.03 -2.25 12.34
N ILE A 50 -0.06 -2.92 11.96
CA ILE A 50 -0.03 -4.09 11.07
C ILE A 50 -0.16 -3.60 9.63
N ILE A 51 0.79 -3.98 8.77
CA ILE A 51 0.70 -3.72 7.32
C ILE A 51 -0.40 -4.62 6.74
N LEU A 52 -1.41 -4.02 6.13
CA LEU A 52 -2.52 -4.74 5.49
C LEU A 52 -2.20 -5.09 4.04
N GLY A 53 -1.63 -4.13 3.32
CA GLY A 53 -1.28 -4.33 1.92
C GLY A 53 -0.30 -3.30 1.40
N LYS A 54 0.44 -3.69 0.36
CA LYS A 54 1.44 -2.86 -0.32
C LYS A 54 0.92 -2.44 -1.67
N VAL A 55 0.98 -1.15 -1.96
CA VAL A 55 0.40 -0.53 -3.16
C VAL A 55 1.48 -0.32 -4.21
N PHE A 56 1.35 -1.03 -5.31
CA PHE A 56 2.23 -0.91 -6.46
C PHE A 56 1.47 -0.32 -7.65
N VAL A 57 2.14 0.52 -8.43
CA VAL A 57 1.54 1.12 -9.62
C VAL A 57 2.44 1.01 -10.85
N HIS A 58 1.81 0.94 -12.01
CA HIS A 58 2.46 1.09 -13.31
C HIS A 58 2.19 2.51 -13.84
N PHE A 59 3.24 3.32 -13.94
CA PHE A 59 3.11 4.70 -14.39
C PHE A 59 3.01 4.80 -15.92
N VAL A 60 2.02 5.54 -16.41
CA VAL A 60 1.93 5.98 -17.81
C VAL A 60 2.65 7.32 -18.03
N ASP A 61 2.72 8.15 -16.99
CA ASP A 61 3.49 9.40 -16.96
C ASP A 61 4.05 9.58 -15.55
N LYS A 62 5.29 9.11 -15.34
CA LYS A 62 5.96 9.12 -14.03
C LYS A 62 6.22 10.54 -13.52
N GLU A 63 6.54 11.48 -14.40
CA GLU A 63 6.80 12.87 -14.03
C GLU A 63 5.56 13.56 -13.46
N LYS A 64 4.38 13.23 -14.00
CA LYS A 64 3.10 13.76 -13.51
C LYS A 64 2.44 12.91 -12.43
N GLY A 65 3.01 11.74 -12.12
CA GLY A 65 2.47 10.77 -11.17
C GLY A 65 1.18 10.12 -11.64
N VAL A 66 1.03 9.93 -12.96
CA VAL A 66 -0.16 9.31 -13.55
C VAL A 66 0.10 7.83 -13.83
N PHE A 67 -0.79 6.98 -13.34
CA PHE A 67 -0.73 5.53 -13.50
C PHE A 67 -2.03 4.97 -14.05
N ASP A 68 -1.99 3.87 -14.79
CA ASP A 68 -3.18 3.19 -15.32
C ASP A 68 -3.49 1.87 -14.61
N THR A 69 -2.51 1.34 -13.89
CA THR A 69 -2.60 0.06 -13.20
C THR A 69 -2.14 0.23 -11.77
N LEU A 70 -2.87 -0.37 -10.84
CA LEU A 70 -2.54 -0.42 -9.41
C LEU A 70 -2.86 -1.81 -8.87
N TYR A 71 -1.96 -2.34 -8.05
CA TYR A 71 -2.21 -3.56 -7.28
C TYR A 71 -1.96 -3.31 -5.80
N ILE A 72 -2.86 -3.83 -4.97
CA ILE A 72 -2.65 -3.93 -3.53
C ILE A 72 -2.39 -5.40 -3.22
N PHE A 73 -1.16 -5.75 -2.86
CA PHE A 73 -0.80 -7.12 -2.49
C PHE A 73 -0.85 -7.32 -0.98
N ASP A 74 -1.24 -8.52 -0.56
CA ASP A 74 -1.20 -8.94 0.84
C ASP A 74 0.25 -8.89 1.38
N SER A 75 0.45 -8.19 2.50
CA SER A 75 1.77 -8.03 3.11
C SER A 75 2.34 -9.33 3.69
N LYS A 76 1.48 -10.27 4.09
CA LYS A 76 1.88 -11.53 4.76
C LYS A 76 2.39 -12.55 3.77
N ASN A 77 1.66 -12.70 2.66
CA ASN A 77 1.93 -13.75 1.67
C ASN A 77 2.57 -13.21 0.41
N GLY A 78 2.42 -11.92 0.08
CA GLY A 78 3.00 -11.29 -1.11
C GLY A 78 2.49 -11.81 -2.47
N ILE A 79 1.68 -12.87 -2.46
CA ILE A 79 1.22 -13.59 -3.65
C ILE A 79 -0.21 -13.18 -4.02
N ASP A 80 -1.02 -12.85 -3.00
CA ASP A 80 -2.45 -12.59 -3.16
C ASP A 80 -2.71 -11.12 -3.47
N THR A 81 -3.43 -10.87 -4.56
CA THR A 81 -3.96 -9.54 -4.87
C THR A 81 -5.21 -9.30 -4.01
N LEU A 82 -5.18 -8.24 -3.20
CA LEU A 82 -6.30 -7.81 -2.37
C LEU A 82 -7.22 -6.85 -3.11
N TYR A 83 -6.65 -6.05 -4.01
CA TYR A 83 -7.36 -5.07 -4.82
C TYR A 83 -6.58 -4.80 -6.10
N SER A 84 -7.26 -4.53 -7.20
CA SER A 84 -6.62 -4.10 -8.44
C SER A 84 -7.38 -2.96 -9.11
N ILE A 85 -6.61 -2.16 -9.83
CA ILE A 85 -7.10 -1.22 -10.82
C ILE A 85 -6.38 -1.59 -12.11
N GLU A 86 -7.15 -1.90 -13.14
CA GLU A 86 -6.63 -2.20 -14.47
C GLU A 86 -7.39 -1.33 -15.47
N SER A 87 -6.73 -0.26 -15.93
CA SER A 87 -7.37 0.75 -16.77
C SER A 87 -8.61 1.33 -16.09
N CYS A 88 -9.80 1.14 -16.64
CA CYS A 88 -11.03 1.74 -16.14
C CYS A 88 -11.79 0.87 -15.12
N VAL A 89 -11.26 -0.29 -14.75
CA VAL A 89 -11.97 -1.25 -13.88
C VAL A 89 -11.25 -1.39 -12.56
N LEU A 90 -11.98 -1.14 -11.47
CA LEU A 90 -11.53 -1.30 -10.10
C LEU A 90 -12.18 -2.56 -9.53
N LYS A 91 -11.37 -3.46 -8.99
CA LYS A 91 -11.81 -4.79 -8.54
C LYS A 91 -11.24 -5.12 -7.17
N ASN A 92 -12.05 -5.80 -6.37
CA ASN A 92 -11.64 -6.45 -5.14
C ASN A 92 -11.85 -7.97 -5.25
N LYS A 93 -11.63 -8.71 -4.15
CA LYS A 93 -11.85 -10.17 -4.13
C LYS A 93 -13.31 -10.59 -4.39
N GLY A 94 -14.27 -9.69 -4.18
CA GLY A 94 -15.69 -9.89 -4.45
C GLY A 94 -16.11 -9.60 -5.90
N GLY A 95 -15.21 -9.08 -6.75
CA GLY A 95 -15.49 -8.80 -8.16
C GLY A 95 -15.26 -7.33 -8.51
N ILE A 96 -16.04 -6.83 -9.48
CA ILE A 96 -15.98 -5.44 -9.92
C ILE A 96 -16.62 -4.56 -8.84
N ASP A 97 -15.85 -3.59 -8.36
CA ASP A 97 -16.32 -2.63 -7.37
C ASP A 97 -16.85 -1.37 -8.05
N VAL A 98 -16.04 -0.79 -8.95
CA VAL A 98 -16.36 0.41 -9.71
C VAL A 98 -15.80 0.33 -11.12
N GLU A 99 -16.55 0.86 -12.09
CA GLU A 99 -16.08 1.13 -13.45
C GLU A 99 -16.05 2.64 -13.70
N VAL A 100 -14.92 3.12 -14.18
CA VAL A 100 -14.73 4.49 -14.64
C VAL A 100 -15.11 4.57 -16.11
N TYR A 101 -15.69 5.70 -16.52
CA TYR A 101 -16.08 5.90 -17.91
C TYR A 101 -14.85 5.87 -18.85
N PRO A 102 -14.79 5.02 -19.88
CA PRO A 102 -13.52 4.78 -20.58
C PRO A 102 -13.12 5.84 -21.62
N ILE A 103 -14.05 6.69 -22.07
CA ILE A 103 -13.75 7.64 -23.15
C ILE A 103 -12.76 8.70 -22.67
N ASP A 104 -11.71 8.92 -23.47
CA ASP A 104 -10.59 9.83 -23.19
C ASP A 104 -9.88 9.56 -21.86
N PHE A 105 -10.01 8.36 -21.28
CA PHE A 105 -9.32 7.98 -20.06
C PHE A 105 -7.80 8.04 -20.26
N TRP A 106 -7.11 8.71 -19.34
CA TRP A 106 -5.67 8.84 -19.36
C TRP A 106 -4.99 8.01 -18.27
N GLY A 107 -5.60 7.95 -17.09
CA GLY A 107 -5.04 7.28 -15.93
C GLY A 107 -5.60 7.85 -14.64
N TYR A 108 -5.03 7.44 -13.53
CA TYR A 108 -5.33 7.93 -12.19
C TYR A 108 -4.18 8.75 -11.64
N LYS A 109 -4.53 9.62 -10.70
CA LYS A 109 -3.56 10.29 -9.83
C LYS A 109 -3.98 10.12 -8.37
N ALA A 110 -3.05 9.62 -7.56
CA ALA A 110 -3.24 9.59 -6.12
C ALA A 110 -3.09 11.01 -5.56
N ILE A 111 -4.09 11.47 -4.82
CA ILE A 111 -4.10 12.78 -4.16
C ILE A 111 -3.91 12.67 -2.64
N VAL A 112 -4.33 11.54 -2.06
CA VAL A 112 -4.18 11.26 -0.63
C VAL A 112 -3.74 9.82 -0.45
N LEU A 113 -2.68 9.62 0.33
CA LEU A 113 -2.18 8.32 0.75
C LEU A 113 -2.09 8.33 2.29
N LYS A 114 -3.00 7.62 2.96
CA LYS A 114 -3.06 7.50 4.43
C LYS A 114 -3.06 6.03 4.82
N ASN A 115 -2.83 5.76 6.10
CA ASN A 115 -2.68 4.39 6.60
C ASN A 115 -3.94 3.55 6.35
N ASP A 116 -5.12 4.14 6.43
CA ASP A 116 -6.42 3.47 6.41
C ASP A 116 -7.21 3.67 5.11
N HIS A 117 -6.88 4.70 4.32
CA HIS A 117 -7.53 5.00 3.05
C HIS A 117 -6.55 5.67 2.06
N MET A 118 -6.92 5.62 0.78
CA MET A 118 -6.33 6.45 -0.26
C MET A 118 -7.41 7.08 -1.12
N VAL A 119 -7.08 8.21 -1.74
CA VAL A 119 -8.00 8.92 -2.62
C VAL A 119 -7.36 9.13 -3.97
N LEU A 120 -8.09 8.76 -5.02
CA LEU A 120 -7.67 8.88 -6.40
C LEU A 120 -8.61 9.81 -7.16
N TYR A 121 -8.08 10.43 -8.21
CA TYR A 121 -8.90 10.95 -9.30
C TYR A 121 -8.63 10.17 -10.58
N ALA A 122 -9.69 9.79 -11.29
CA ALA A 122 -9.55 9.41 -12.70
C ALA A 122 -9.43 10.68 -13.55
N LEU A 123 -8.44 10.68 -14.44
CA LEU A 123 -8.09 11.79 -15.32
C LEU A 123 -8.54 11.46 -16.75
N HIS A 124 -9.19 12.43 -17.40
CA HIS A 124 -9.58 12.35 -18.81
C HIS A 124 -8.91 13.46 -19.61
N LYS A 125 -8.79 13.25 -20.92
CA LYS A 125 -8.26 14.26 -21.87
C LYS A 125 -6.89 14.81 -21.44
N LYS A 126 -5.99 13.91 -21.03
CA LYS A 126 -4.65 14.25 -20.50
C LYS A 126 -4.69 15.18 -19.28
N GLY A 127 -5.64 14.95 -18.37
CA GLY A 127 -5.74 15.65 -17.09
C GLY A 127 -6.47 16.98 -17.15
N LYS A 128 -7.07 17.33 -18.29
CA LYS A 128 -7.94 18.51 -18.42
C LYS A 128 -9.28 18.34 -17.71
N ASN A 129 -9.72 17.08 -17.59
CA ASN A 129 -10.96 16.71 -16.93
C ASN A 129 -10.64 15.73 -15.79
N ILE A 130 -11.32 15.90 -14.66
CA ILE A 130 -11.13 15.12 -13.44
C ILE A 130 -12.52 14.62 -13.03
N SER A 131 -12.60 13.35 -12.67
CA SER A 131 -13.79 12.72 -12.08
C SER A 131 -13.98 13.11 -10.62
N ASP A 132 -15.10 12.70 -10.03
CA ASP A 132 -15.28 12.71 -8.58
C ASP A 132 -14.19 11.86 -7.89
N PRO A 133 -13.81 12.21 -6.65
CA PRO A 133 -12.79 11.48 -5.92
C PRO A 133 -13.21 10.04 -5.61
N ILE A 134 -12.32 9.10 -5.88
CA ILE A 134 -12.49 7.67 -5.59
C ILE A 134 -11.75 7.37 -4.29
N TYR A 135 -12.49 7.03 -3.23
CA TYR A 135 -11.95 6.71 -1.91
C TYR A 135 -11.83 5.20 -1.77
N ILE A 136 -10.61 4.66 -1.72
CA ILE A 136 -10.37 3.24 -1.47
C ILE A 136 -9.91 3.06 -0.03
N PHE A 137 -10.60 2.21 0.72
CA PHE A 137 -10.32 1.97 2.14
C PHE A 137 -10.45 0.49 2.49
N TRP A 138 -9.94 0.10 3.66
CA TRP A 138 -10.06 -1.25 4.17
C TRP A 138 -11.37 -1.42 4.97
N ASN A 139 -12.30 -2.22 4.46
CA ASN A 139 -13.47 -2.65 5.22
C ASN A 139 -13.06 -3.75 6.22
N ARG A 140 -13.21 -3.44 7.52
CA ARG A 140 -12.79 -4.35 8.61
C ARG A 140 -13.70 -5.56 8.76
N GLU A 141 -14.99 -5.41 8.48
CA GLU A 141 -16.00 -6.45 8.65
C GLU A 141 -15.86 -7.49 7.53
N GLU A 142 -15.82 -7.02 6.29
CA GLU A 142 -15.70 -7.83 5.08
C GLU A 142 -14.26 -8.28 4.80
N LYS A 143 -13.27 -7.67 5.47
CA LYS A 143 -11.83 -7.94 5.30
C LYS A 143 -11.38 -7.82 3.83
N LEU A 144 -11.82 -6.76 3.17
CA LEU A 144 -11.47 -6.43 1.79
C LEU A 144 -11.29 -4.92 1.61
N PHE A 145 -10.56 -4.54 0.56
CA PHE A 145 -10.53 -3.16 0.12
C PHE A 145 -11.73 -2.87 -0.76
N GLU A 146 -12.35 -1.70 -0.58
CA GLU A 146 -13.49 -1.26 -1.39
C GLU A 146 -13.50 0.25 -1.60
N VAL A 147 -14.26 0.68 -2.61
CA VAL A 147 -14.58 2.08 -2.86
C VAL A 147 -15.71 2.53 -1.95
N MET A 148 -15.53 3.67 -1.28
CA MET A 148 -16.61 4.31 -0.52
C MET A 148 -17.72 4.73 -1.46
N LYS A 149 -18.91 4.14 -1.26
CA LYS A 149 -20.12 4.50 -1.99
C LYS A 149 -20.76 5.69 -1.28
N ALA A 150 -21.10 6.73 -2.04
CA ALA A 150 -21.94 7.80 -1.50
C ALA A 150 -23.28 7.20 -1.04
N PRO A 151 -23.82 7.60 0.12
CA PRO A 151 -25.12 7.14 0.60
C PRO A 151 -26.28 7.56 -0.30
#